data_AF-A0A316N8J5-F1
#
_entry.id   AF-A0A316N8J5-F1
#
_cell.length_a   1.000
_cell.length_b   1.000
_cell.length_c   1.000
_cell.angle_alpha   90.00
_cell.angle_beta   90.00
_cell.angle_gamma   90.00
#
_symmetry.space_group_name_H-M   'P 1'
#
loop_
_entity.id
_entity.type
_entity.pdbx_description
1 polymer ?
#
loop_
_entity_poly.entity_id
_entity_poly.type
_entity_poly.pdbx_seq_one_letter_code
_entity_poly.pdbx_strand_id
1 'polypeptide(L)'
;MRRKSEKGFMLLETLVVTVFIATLFAFIYQNTIPLFGEYKQRMKYDDVDSVYAADLFRQMLLADYNYNDLVSGLGNDPTNIYKDITDCRKNVAGFNYENDDLCEALEESLNISAVYLTHYDTNLLKQMEKDDQIFTVNTDRGIKTYIDYMPSYSADSTTINQYRLIIVRKVVENGKEYTRYANLEVIQS
;
A
#
# COMPACT_ATOMS: atom_id res chain seq x y z
N MET A 1 -57.28 45.20 -12.59
CA MET A 1 -56.33 44.10 -12.28
C MET A 1 -55.10 44.68 -11.56
N ARG A 2 -54.83 44.30 -10.30
CA ARG A 2 -53.62 44.72 -9.57
C ARG A 2 -52.45 43.83 -9.99
N ARG A 3 -51.37 44.40 -10.53
CA ARG A 3 -50.10 43.70 -10.81
C ARG A 3 -49.47 43.27 -9.47
N LYS A 4 -49.29 41.95 -9.26
CA LYS A 4 -48.52 41.40 -8.14
C LYS A 4 -47.04 41.76 -8.32
N SER A 5 -46.35 42.07 -7.23
CA SER A 5 -44.98 42.62 -7.22
C SER A 5 -43.94 41.65 -7.82
N GLU A 6 -43.35 42.02 -8.95
CA GLU A 6 -42.32 41.23 -9.65
C GLU A 6 -41.00 41.11 -8.87
N LYS A 7 -40.70 42.07 -7.99
CA LYS A 7 -39.45 42.10 -7.20
C LYS A 7 -39.33 40.94 -6.20
N GLY A 8 -40.44 40.50 -5.60
CA GLY A 8 -40.43 39.38 -4.64
C GLY A 8 -40.26 38.02 -5.31
N PHE A 9 -40.74 37.89 -6.55
CA PHE A 9 -40.56 36.69 -7.36
C PHE A 9 -39.09 36.51 -7.76
N MET A 10 -38.42 37.59 -8.19
CA MET A 10 -36.99 37.59 -8.52
C MET A 10 -36.10 37.25 -7.31
N LEU A 11 -36.46 37.74 -6.12
CA LEU A 11 -35.74 37.44 -4.87
C LEU A 11 -35.87 35.96 -4.46
N LEU A 12 -37.05 35.37 -4.66
CA LEU A 12 -37.26 33.95 -4.37
C LEU A 12 -36.49 33.05 -5.33
N GLU A 13 -36.53 33.36 -6.64
CA GLU A 13 -35.83 32.59 -7.66
C GLU A 13 -34.31 32.60 -7.45
N THR A 14 -33.75 33.78 -7.17
CA THR A 14 -32.32 33.92 -6.85
C THR A 14 -31.93 33.20 -5.55
N LEU A 15 -32.80 33.18 -4.54
CA LEU A 15 -32.58 32.40 -3.32
C LEU A 15 -32.58 30.90 -3.60
N VAL A 16 -33.52 30.39 -4.40
CA VAL A 16 -33.57 28.97 -4.77
C VAL A 16 -32.33 28.57 -5.57
N VAL A 17 -31.93 29.39 -6.54
CA VAL A 17 -30.74 29.14 -7.37
C VAL A 17 -29.46 29.16 -6.53
N THR A 18 -29.32 30.11 -5.60
CA THR A 18 -28.13 30.17 -4.73
C THR A 18 -28.05 29.00 -3.78
N VAL A 19 -29.17 28.58 -3.18
CA VAL A 19 -29.23 27.37 -2.34
C VAL A 19 -28.88 26.13 -3.18
N PHE A 20 -29.43 26.01 -4.39
CA PHE A 20 -29.13 24.89 -5.28
C PHE A 20 -27.64 24.82 -5.64
N ILE A 21 -27.04 25.95 -6.04
CA ILE A 21 -25.61 26.03 -6.34
C ILE A 21 -24.75 25.69 -5.11
N ALA A 22 -25.12 26.19 -3.92
CA ALA A 22 -24.42 25.87 -2.68
C ALA A 22 -24.46 24.37 -2.35
N THR A 23 -25.61 23.72 -2.56
CA THR A 23 -25.73 22.26 -2.36
C THR A 23 -24.88 21.46 -3.34
N LEU A 24 -24.79 21.89 -4.61
CA LEU A 24 -23.90 21.29 -5.60
C LEU A 24 -22.43 21.42 -5.19
N PHE A 25 -22.00 22.61 -4.75
CA PHE A 25 -20.63 22.81 -4.28
C PHE A 25 -20.32 22.00 -3.03
N ALA A 26 -21.27 21.89 -2.08
CA ALA A 26 -21.10 21.04 -0.91
C ALA A 26 -20.91 19.57 -1.30
N PHE A 27 -21.71 19.07 -2.25
CA PHE A 27 -21.58 17.71 -2.77
C PHE A 27 -20.23 17.50 -3.47
N ILE A 28 -19.81 18.41 -4.34
CA ILE A 28 -18.50 18.32 -5.01
C ILE A 28 -17.39 18.32 -3.95
N TYR A 29 -17.42 19.23 -2.99
CA TYR A 29 -16.39 19.33 -1.95
C TYR A 29 -16.26 18.05 -1.13
N GLN A 30 -17.39 17.47 -0.71
CA GLN A 30 -17.42 16.22 0.06
C GLN A 30 -16.83 15.03 -0.71
N ASN A 31 -16.99 14.98 -2.03
CA ASN A 31 -16.50 13.87 -2.84
C ASN A 31 -15.06 14.09 -3.35
N THR A 32 -14.71 15.33 -3.71
CA THR A 32 -13.45 15.66 -4.36
C THR A 32 -12.27 15.75 -3.38
N ILE A 33 -12.50 16.23 -2.15
CA ILE A 33 -11.41 16.36 -1.16
C ILE A 33 -10.83 15.01 -0.74
N PRO A 34 -11.64 13.98 -0.40
CA PRO A 34 -11.11 12.64 -0.12
C PRO A 34 -10.32 12.07 -1.30
N LEU A 35 -10.84 12.25 -2.52
CA LEU A 35 -10.20 11.77 -3.75
C LEU A 35 -8.79 12.36 -3.96
N PHE A 36 -8.61 13.66 -3.71
CA PHE A 36 -7.28 14.29 -3.79
C PHE A 36 -6.32 13.80 -2.71
N GLY A 37 -6.84 13.47 -1.52
CA GLY A 37 -6.08 12.84 -0.46
C GLY A 37 -5.51 11.50 -0.91
N GLU A 38 -6.37 10.61 -1.41
CA GLU A 38 -5.97 9.30 -1.94
C GLU A 38 -4.99 9.42 -3.11
N TYR A 39 -5.21 10.36 -4.03
CA TYR A 39 -4.33 10.55 -5.18
C TYR A 39 -2.91 10.96 -4.78
N LYS A 40 -2.78 11.94 -3.87
CA LYS A 40 -1.46 12.36 -3.35
C LYS A 40 -0.76 11.23 -2.60
N GLN A 41 -1.52 10.32 -2.00
CA GLN A 41 -0.98 9.20 -1.26
C GLN A 41 -0.53 8.07 -2.19
N ARG A 42 -1.29 7.74 -3.23
CA ARG A 42 -0.84 6.81 -4.29
C ARG A 42 0.44 7.31 -4.93
N MET A 43 0.54 8.61 -5.22
CA MET A 43 1.79 9.20 -5.72
C MET A 43 2.98 9.05 -4.75
N LYS A 44 2.74 8.93 -3.44
CA LYS A 44 3.79 8.85 -2.42
C LYS A 44 4.17 7.40 -2.06
N TYR A 45 3.19 6.50 -2.05
CA TYR A 45 3.31 5.17 -1.44
C TYR A 45 2.99 4.01 -2.38
N ASP A 46 2.39 4.24 -3.56
CA ASP A 46 2.10 3.23 -4.58
C ASP A 46 2.39 3.84 -5.96
N ASP A 47 3.58 4.43 -6.11
CA ASP A 47 4.00 4.95 -7.41
C ASP A 47 4.18 3.81 -8.42
N VAL A 48 4.02 4.14 -9.69
CA VAL A 48 3.99 3.13 -10.78
C VAL A 48 5.29 2.32 -10.80
N ASP A 49 6.44 2.95 -10.56
CA ASP A 49 7.73 2.27 -10.61
C ASP A 49 7.87 1.32 -9.42
N SER A 50 7.40 1.69 -8.23
CA SER A 50 7.45 0.83 -7.05
C SER A 50 6.49 -0.35 -7.15
N VAL A 51 5.29 -0.15 -7.71
CA VAL A 51 4.39 -1.28 -8.00
C VAL A 51 5.01 -2.20 -9.04
N TYR A 52 5.63 -1.66 -10.09
CA TYR A 52 6.34 -2.45 -11.10
C TYR A 52 7.52 -3.24 -10.51
N ALA A 53 8.32 -2.60 -9.66
CA ALA A 53 9.42 -3.27 -8.96
C ALA A 53 8.92 -4.39 -8.04
N ALA A 54 7.81 -4.16 -7.34
CA ALA A 54 7.18 -5.19 -6.50
C ALA A 54 6.70 -6.38 -7.35
N ASP A 55 6.17 -6.11 -8.54
CA ASP A 55 5.68 -7.12 -9.46
C ASP A 55 6.82 -7.99 -10.00
N LEU A 56 7.93 -7.37 -10.42
CA LEU A 56 9.13 -8.09 -10.86
C LEU A 56 9.72 -8.93 -9.73
N PHE A 57 9.84 -8.38 -8.53
CA PHE A 57 10.36 -9.12 -7.38
C PHE A 57 9.42 -10.28 -7.00
N ARG A 58 8.11 -10.07 -7.04
CA ARG A 58 7.11 -11.14 -6.86
C ARG A 58 7.27 -12.23 -7.91
N GLN A 59 7.44 -11.88 -9.18
CA GLN A 59 7.62 -12.85 -10.25
C GLN A 59 8.88 -13.71 -10.02
N MET A 60 10.00 -13.09 -9.65
CA MET A 60 11.21 -13.82 -9.25
C MET A 60 10.92 -14.76 -8.08
N LEU A 61 10.26 -14.27 -7.02
CA LEU A 61 9.89 -15.10 -5.86
C LEU A 61 9.01 -16.31 -6.22
N LEU A 62 8.13 -16.17 -7.22
CA LEU A 62 7.24 -17.26 -7.64
C LEU A 62 7.88 -18.21 -8.67
N ALA A 63 8.83 -17.73 -9.46
CA ALA A 63 9.49 -18.52 -10.51
C ALA A 63 10.63 -19.37 -9.94
N ASP A 64 11.45 -18.79 -9.06
CA ASP A 64 12.70 -19.42 -8.61
C ASP A 64 12.58 -20.13 -7.25
N TYR A 65 11.47 -19.93 -6.52
CA TYR A 65 11.30 -20.48 -5.18
C TYR A 65 10.11 -21.42 -5.08
N ASN A 66 10.27 -22.43 -4.22
CA ASN A 66 9.15 -23.17 -3.70
C ASN A 66 8.32 -22.25 -2.79
N TYR A 67 7.11 -21.92 -3.24
CA TYR A 67 6.16 -21.10 -2.49
C TYR A 67 6.01 -21.54 -1.03
N ASN A 68 5.99 -22.85 -0.77
CA ASN A 68 5.85 -23.40 0.58
C ASN A 68 7.05 -23.06 1.49
N ASP A 69 8.26 -22.99 0.93
CA ASP A 69 9.48 -22.64 1.66
C ASP A 69 9.60 -21.13 1.87
N LEU A 70 9.16 -20.33 0.88
CA LEU A 70 9.05 -18.87 1.00
C LEU A 70 8.16 -18.48 2.18
N VAL A 71 6.98 -19.10 2.26
CA VAL A 71 5.97 -18.82 3.29
C VAL A 71 6.19 -19.62 4.58
N SER A 72 7.19 -20.52 4.61
CA SER A 72 7.56 -21.25 5.81
C SER A 72 7.98 -20.28 6.92
N GLY A 73 7.48 -20.52 8.13
CA GLY A 73 7.63 -19.62 9.28
C GLY A 73 6.52 -18.56 9.41
N LEU A 74 5.88 -18.17 8.30
CA LEU A 74 4.66 -17.32 8.25
C LEU A 74 3.37 -18.17 8.26
N GLY A 75 3.42 -19.39 8.77
CA GLY A 75 2.27 -20.30 8.82
C GLY A 75 1.22 -19.86 9.85
N ASN A 76 0.34 -20.79 10.26
CA ASN A 76 -0.77 -20.55 11.21
C ASN A 76 -0.34 -20.06 12.63
N ASP A 77 0.93 -19.71 12.85
CA ASP A 77 1.42 -19.16 14.11
C ASP A 77 1.19 -17.63 14.13
N PRO A 78 0.23 -17.14 14.93
CA PRO A 78 -0.10 -15.71 15.01
C PRO A 78 1.03 -14.84 15.60
N THR A 79 2.13 -15.45 16.07
CA THR A 79 3.30 -14.71 16.55
C THR A 79 4.26 -14.27 15.43
N ASN A 80 4.19 -14.91 14.25
CA ASN A 80 5.02 -14.58 13.09
C ASN A 80 4.24 -13.73 12.07
N ILE A 81 4.10 -12.44 12.35
CA ILE A 81 3.21 -11.53 11.60
C ILE A 81 3.79 -11.09 10.26
N TYR A 82 5.12 -11.01 10.19
CA TYR A 82 5.86 -10.73 8.98
C TYR A 82 7.18 -11.51 8.98
N LYS A 83 7.70 -11.76 7.80
CA LYS A 83 9.04 -12.30 7.55
C LYS A 83 9.83 -11.26 6.78
N ASP A 84 10.97 -10.87 7.31
CA ASP A 84 11.93 -10.05 6.60
C ASP A 84 12.69 -10.92 5.60
N ILE A 85 12.49 -10.66 4.31
CA ILE A 85 13.17 -11.35 3.21
C ILE A 85 14.08 -10.39 2.43
N THR A 86 14.48 -9.27 3.05
CA THR A 86 15.43 -8.31 2.47
C THR A 86 16.77 -8.96 2.17
N ASP A 87 17.20 -9.92 2.97
CA ASP A 87 18.35 -10.76 2.63
C ASP A 87 17.83 -12.10 2.09
N CYS A 88 17.60 -12.12 0.78
CA CYS A 88 17.21 -13.31 0.03
C CYS A 88 18.02 -14.56 0.41
N ARG A 89 19.34 -14.42 0.59
CA ARG A 89 20.28 -15.53 0.84
C ARG A 89 20.10 -16.17 2.20
N LYS A 90 19.81 -15.36 3.23
CA LYS A 90 19.74 -15.83 4.62
C LYS A 90 18.35 -16.22 5.06
N ASN A 91 17.33 -15.58 4.50
CA ASN A 91 15.99 -15.62 5.08
C ASN A 91 15.02 -16.54 4.34
N VAL A 92 15.45 -17.15 3.22
CA VAL A 92 14.65 -18.10 2.44
C VAL A 92 15.39 -19.44 2.29
N ALA A 93 14.90 -20.46 2.99
CA ALA A 93 15.44 -21.82 2.89
C ALA A 93 15.17 -22.41 1.50
N GLY A 94 16.17 -23.10 0.92
CA GLY A 94 16.07 -23.69 -0.42
C GLY A 94 16.72 -22.86 -1.55
N PHE A 95 17.37 -21.74 -1.20
CA PHE A 95 18.23 -21.02 -2.14
C PHE A 95 19.36 -21.91 -2.66
N ASN A 96 19.35 -22.21 -3.95
CA ASN A 96 20.51 -22.79 -4.63
C ASN A 96 21.45 -21.66 -5.02
N TYR A 97 22.73 -21.82 -4.69
CA TYR A 97 23.84 -20.86 -4.88
C TYR A 97 23.99 -20.29 -6.31
N GLU A 98 23.32 -20.85 -7.33
CA GLU A 98 23.35 -20.37 -8.73
C GLU A 98 22.39 -19.19 -8.99
N ASN A 99 21.35 -19.00 -8.16
CA ASN A 99 20.38 -17.90 -8.30
C ASN A 99 20.68 -16.69 -7.37
N ASP A 100 21.76 -16.76 -6.59
CA ASP A 100 22.20 -15.70 -5.66
C ASP A 100 22.47 -14.37 -6.36
N ASP A 101 22.86 -14.40 -7.64
CA ASP A 101 23.12 -13.21 -8.43
C ASP A 101 21.83 -12.49 -8.84
N LEU A 102 20.70 -13.20 -9.00
CA LEU A 102 19.48 -12.61 -9.56
C LEU A 102 18.74 -11.76 -8.52
N CYS A 103 18.58 -12.23 -7.28
CA CYS A 103 17.90 -11.43 -6.26
C CYS A 103 18.69 -10.17 -5.93
N GLU A 104 20.01 -10.27 -5.71
CA GLU A 104 20.84 -9.09 -5.45
C GLU A 104 20.88 -8.15 -6.66
N ALA A 105 20.98 -8.67 -7.88
CA ALA A 105 20.92 -7.84 -9.08
C ALA A 105 19.57 -7.11 -9.20
N LEU A 106 18.46 -7.76 -8.83
CA LEU A 106 17.15 -7.13 -8.81
C LEU A 106 17.03 -6.09 -7.69
N GLU A 107 17.52 -6.37 -6.49
CA GLU A 107 17.53 -5.41 -5.38
C GLU A 107 18.33 -4.16 -5.74
N GLU A 108 19.53 -4.33 -6.28
CA GLU A 108 20.38 -3.24 -6.74
C GLU A 108 19.77 -2.49 -7.93
N SER A 109 19.31 -3.21 -8.96
CA SER A 109 18.75 -2.59 -10.16
C SER A 109 17.44 -1.85 -9.88
N LEU A 110 16.65 -2.33 -8.93
CA LEU A 110 15.37 -1.72 -8.55
C LEU A 110 15.50 -0.78 -7.36
N ASN A 111 16.69 -0.62 -6.77
CA ASN A 111 16.95 0.14 -5.53
C ASN A 111 16.02 -0.26 -4.38
N ILE A 112 15.80 -1.57 -4.20
CA ILE A 112 15.04 -2.11 -3.09
C ILE A 112 15.94 -2.11 -1.85
N SER A 113 15.46 -1.52 -0.76
CA SER A 113 16.18 -1.45 0.52
C SER A 113 15.64 -2.42 1.56
N ALA A 114 14.38 -2.83 1.44
CA ALA A 114 13.78 -3.83 2.32
C ALA A 114 12.61 -4.54 1.64
N VAL A 115 12.42 -5.81 2.00
CA VAL A 115 11.30 -6.64 1.54
C VAL A 115 10.72 -7.41 2.71
N TYR A 116 9.41 -7.27 2.91
CA TYR A 116 8.67 -7.95 3.95
C TYR A 116 7.55 -8.79 3.34
N LEU A 117 7.44 -10.03 3.78
CA LEU A 117 6.31 -10.89 3.49
C LEU A 117 5.40 -10.92 4.72
N THR A 118 4.09 -10.76 4.52
CA THR A 118 3.11 -10.77 5.61
C THR A 118 1.88 -11.56 5.19
N HIS A 119 1.03 -11.93 6.15
CA HIS A 119 -0.27 -12.52 5.86
C HIS A 119 -1.12 -11.57 5.00
N TYR A 120 -2.00 -12.16 4.18
CA TYR A 120 -2.95 -11.34 3.42
C TYR A 120 -3.85 -10.49 4.32
N ASP A 121 -4.31 -11.04 5.44
CA ASP A 121 -4.99 -10.26 6.46
C ASP A 121 -3.98 -9.36 7.20
N THR A 122 -4.07 -8.07 6.89
CA THR A 122 -3.17 -7.03 7.43
C THR A 122 -3.62 -6.46 8.78
N ASN A 123 -4.76 -6.87 9.33
CA ASN A 123 -5.30 -6.27 10.55
C ASN A 123 -4.39 -6.51 11.76
N LEU A 124 -3.87 -7.73 11.91
CA LEU A 124 -2.94 -8.07 12.98
C LEU A 124 -1.60 -7.31 12.84
N LEU A 125 -1.09 -7.19 11.61
CA LEU A 125 0.12 -6.40 11.31
C LEU A 125 -0.04 -4.95 11.77
N LYS A 126 -1.15 -4.32 11.41
CA LYS A 126 -1.45 -2.94 11.82
C LYS A 126 -1.65 -2.79 13.31
N GLN A 127 -2.30 -3.76 13.96
CA GLN A 127 -2.49 -3.74 15.40
C GLN A 127 -1.14 -3.80 16.14
N MET A 128 -0.27 -4.73 15.75
CA MET A 128 1.04 -4.89 16.40
C MET A 128 2.00 -3.75 16.08
N GLU A 129 1.85 -3.09 14.93
CA GLU A 129 2.53 -1.84 14.63
C GLU A 129 2.09 -0.73 15.60
N LYS A 130 0.77 -0.55 15.80
CA LYS A 130 0.21 0.45 16.73
C LYS A 130 0.58 0.21 18.19
N ASP A 131 0.72 -1.06 18.57
CA ASP A 131 1.15 -1.46 19.91
C ASP A 131 2.68 -1.39 20.09
N ASP A 132 3.42 -0.86 19.10
CA ASP A 132 4.88 -0.75 19.08
C ASP A 132 5.61 -2.10 19.31
N GLN A 133 5.00 -3.21 18.85
CA GLN A 133 5.56 -4.56 19.02
C GLN A 133 6.45 -4.99 17.85
N ILE A 134 6.30 -4.35 16.70
CA ILE A 134 7.08 -4.59 15.48
C ILE A 134 7.66 -3.28 14.93
N PHE A 135 8.70 -3.36 14.11
CA PHE A 135 9.37 -2.20 13.50
C PHE A 135 9.83 -1.16 14.55
N THR A 136 10.40 -1.63 15.66
CA THR A 136 10.70 -0.79 16.84
C THR A 136 12.00 -0.01 16.75
N VAL A 137 12.83 -0.26 15.73
CA VAL A 137 14.10 0.45 15.53
C VAL A 137 13.84 1.79 14.84
N ASN A 138 14.55 2.85 15.24
CA ASN A 138 14.32 4.22 14.75
C ASN A 138 14.47 4.40 13.23
N THR A 139 15.11 3.46 12.53
CA THR A 139 15.17 3.38 11.05
C THR A 139 13.83 3.04 10.40
N ASP A 140 12.84 2.58 11.18
CA ASP A 140 11.62 1.95 10.67
C ASP A 140 10.39 2.88 10.75
N ARG A 141 10.56 4.16 11.11
CA ARG A 141 9.44 5.12 11.22
C ARG A 141 8.67 5.27 9.89
N GLY A 142 9.37 5.15 8.77
CA GLY A 142 8.77 5.23 7.44
C GLY A 142 7.84 4.05 7.15
N ILE A 143 8.28 2.81 7.44
CA ILE A 143 7.47 1.61 7.22
C ILE A 143 6.27 1.56 8.17
N LYS A 144 6.42 2.01 9.42
CA LYS A 144 5.32 2.20 10.38
C LYS A 144 4.20 3.08 9.82
N THR A 145 4.58 4.27 9.36
CA THR A 145 3.63 5.22 8.75
C THR A 145 2.94 4.63 7.52
N TYR A 146 3.64 3.81 6.74
CA TYR A 146 3.07 3.13 5.59
C TYR A 146 2.10 2.00 5.99
N ILE A 147 2.42 1.20 7.00
CA ILE A 147 1.56 0.11 7.49
C ILE A 147 0.24 0.65 8.06
N ASP A 148 0.27 1.73 8.85
CA ASP A 148 -0.95 2.37 9.33
C ASP A 148 -1.81 2.89 8.17
N TYR A 149 -1.14 3.42 7.13
CA TYR A 149 -1.79 4.00 5.96
C TYR A 149 -2.41 2.98 5.00
N MET A 150 -1.69 1.90 4.66
CA MET A 150 -2.08 0.99 3.59
C MET A 150 -3.49 0.43 3.82
N PRO A 151 -4.24 -0.01 2.79
CA PRO A 151 -5.58 -0.55 3.00
C PRO A 151 -5.58 -1.75 3.96
N SER A 152 -6.69 -1.94 4.68
CA SER A 152 -6.90 -3.21 5.39
C SER A 152 -7.43 -4.24 4.41
N TYR A 153 -6.71 -5.34 4.29
CA TYR A 153 -7.10 -6.50 3.51
C TYR A 153 -7.63 -7.59 4.45
N SER A 154 -8.68 -8.28 4.02
CA SER A 154 -9.27 -9.43 4.71
C SER A 154 -9.36 -10.59 3.72
N ALA A 155 -8.85 -11.76 4.07
CA ALA A 155 -9.00 -12.94 3.23
C ALA A 155 -10.45 -13.42 3.26
N ASP A 156 -11.01 -13.78 2.10
CA ASP A 156 -12.24 -14.57 2.08
C ASP A 156 -11.95 -15.96 2.65
N SER A 157 -12.90 -16.53 3.40
CA SER A 157 -12.73 -17.75 4.21
C SER A 157 -12.39 -19.02 3.41
N THR A 158 -12.27 -18.92 2.09
CA THR A 158 -12.10 -20.02 1.15
C THR A 158 -10.66 -20.19 0.62
N THR A 159 -9.77 -19.22 0.83
CA THR A 159 -8.39 -19.26 0.34
C THR A 159 -7.38 -19.32 1.49
N ILE A 160 -6.92 -20.53 1.78
CA ILE A 160 -5.85 -20.82 2.74
C ILE A 160 -4.51 -20.45 2.06
N ASN A 161 -3.60 -19.79 2.76
CA ASN A 161 -2.25 -19.39 2.30
C ASN A 161 -2.17 -18.26 1.27
N GLN A 162 -2.82 -17.12 1.52
CA GLN A 162 -2.55 -15.87 0.78
C GLN A 162 -1.59 -14.97 1.59
N TYR A 163 -0.62 -14.37 0.90
CA TYR A 163 0.35 -13.46 1.50
C TYR A 163 0.40 -12.14 0.74
N ARG A 164 0.97 -11.11 1.37
CA ARG A 164 1.30 -9.85 0.72
C ARG A 164 2.79 -9.59 0.84
N LEU A 165 3.37 -9.17 -0.27
CA LEU A 165 4.70 -8.64 -0.36
C LEU A 165 4.62 -7.13 -0.12
N ILE A 166 5.47 -6.61 0.75
CA ILE A 166 5.71 -5.19 0.94
C ILE A 166 7.16 -4.93 0.58
N ILE A 167 7.39 -4.00 -0.34
CA ILE A 167 8.74 -3.57 -0.67
C ILE A 167 8.97 -2.12 -0.25
N VAL A 168 10.21 -1.83 0.09
CA VAL A 168 10.70 -0.48 0.40
C VAL A 168 11.80 -0.16 -0.59
N ARG A 169 11.69 0.99 -1.26
CA ARG A 169 12.64 1.42 -2.29
C ARG A 169 13.20 2.79 -1.99
N LYS A 170 14.40 3.04 -2.47
CA LYS A 170 15.05 4.36 -2.46
C LYS A 170 15.05 4.92 -3.87
N VAL A 171 14.46 6.10 -4.04
CA VAL A 171 14.33 6.78 -5.32
C VAL A 171 14.96 8.16 -5.21
N VAL A 172 15.81 8.53 -6.18
CA VAL A 172 16.42 9.86 -6.23
C VAL A 172 15.67 10.73 -7.22
N GLU A 173 14.97 11.75 -6.72
CA GLU A 173 14.27 12.74 -7.54
C GLU A 173 14.89 14.13 -7.29
N ASN A 174 15.30 14.83 -8.35
CA ASN A 174 15.89 16.18 -8.25
C ASN A 174 17.08 16.27 -7.26
N GLY A 175 17.90 15.22 -7.17
CA GLY A 175 19.06 15.16 -6.28
C GLY A 175 18.72 14.93 -4.80
N LYS A 176 17.46 14.59 -4.47
CA LYS A 176 17.04 14.21 -3.13
C LYS A 176 16.60 12.74 -3.11
N GLU A 177 17.06 12.01 -2.11
CA GLU A 177 16.62 10.62 -1.86
C GLU A 177 15.26 10.62 -1.16
N TYR A 178 14.35 9.82 -1.69
CA TYR A 178 13.03 9.58 -1.15
C TYR A 178 12.83 8.08 -0.94
N THR A 179 12.17 7.72 0.16
CA THR A 179 11.70 6.36 0.35
C THR A 179 10.31 6.21 -0.26
N ARG A 180 10.14 5.17 -1.07
CA ARG A 180 8.88 4.74 -1.65
C ARG A 180 8.55 3.35 -1.15
N TYR A 181 7.27 3.03 -1.21
CA TYR A 181 6.72 1.76 -0.76
C TYR A 181 5.88 1.18 -1.89
N ALA A 182 5.58 -0.09 -1.81
CA ALA A 182 4.52 -0.72 -2.59
C ALA A 182 4.13 -2.02 -1.88
N ASN A 183 2.90 -2.47 -2.12
CA ASN A 183 2.49 -3.80 -1.71
C ASN A 183 1.73 -4.52 -2.82
N LEU A 184 1.94 -5.83 -2.91
CA LEU A 184 1.26 -6.71 -3.85
C LEU A 184 0.87 -8.01 -3.19
N GLU A 185 -0.21 -8.61 -3.66
CA GLU A 185 -0.56 -9.97 -3.29
C GLU A 185 0.42 -10.98 -3.90
N VAL A 186 0.70 -12.01 -3.12
CA VAL A 186 1.47 -13.19 -3.53
C VAL A 186 0.55 -14.39 -3.38
N ILE A 187 0.14 -14.94 -4.51
CA ILE A 187 -0.79 -16.08 -4.59
C ILE A 187 -0.12 -17.13 -5.47
N GLN A 188 -0.08 -18.37 -4.98
CA GLN A 188 0.32 -19.50 -5.80
C GLN A 188 -0.80 -19.83 -6.79
N SER A 189 -0.54 -19.67 -8.09
CA SER A 189 -1.47 -20.01 -9.18
C SER A 189 -1.53 -21.50 -9.46
#